data_AF-A0A183B0S0-F1
#
_entry.id   AF-A0A183B0S0-F1
#
_cell.length_a   1.000
_cell.length_b   1.000
_cell.length_c   1.000
_cell.angle_alpha   90.00
_cell.angle_beta   90.00
_cell.angle_gamma   90.00
#
_symmetry.space_group_name_H-M   'P 1'
#
loop_
_entity.id
_entity.type
_entity.pdbx_description
1 polymer ?
#
loop_
_entity_poly.entity_id
_entity_poly.type
_entity_poly.pdbx_seq_one_letter_code
_entity_poly.pdbx_strand_id
1 'polypeptide(L)'
;MYRLADVYLRAPHLRDPLKALSILMGPVNDTYKSTIGGLFKDRKQNNFFHGVWRIPTSDIDRSGNFAAHMYRSVSLTLDTLSERGDWRHLVHIFHQLRKQPPEDKRGFLGEGDRVYLARRAFNLIQPTLLIWLNDLSASLSDSLRKLVAAAAASSVSTSVHLTQSDDPVCSLQTLISGDSSQAASFINVETLTQIYRLHCVSYSRNCASSSSPQSTGKQSGSGANQSLNASSLAALEVSGYAEVLQLAFRLCPSAWDARGPNVDIESVLQRCVDLTSSRASGPGGTPPSSNRPESGRSVAPTTKSQ
;
A
#
# COMPACT_ATOMS: atom_id res chain seq x y z
N MET A 1 17.14 -21.07 -2.10
CA MET A 1 16.43 -19.85 -1.71
C MET A 1 15.05 -20.17 -1.14
N TYR A 2 14.01 -20.50 -1.93
CA TYR A 2 12.66 -20.70 -1.36
C TYR A 2 12.58 -21.81 -0.30
N ARG A 3 13.23 -22.97 -0.50
CA ARG A 3 13.27 -24.04 0.52
C ARG A 3 13.95 -23.60 1.82
N LEU A 4 14.96 -22.73 1.71
CA LEU A 4 15.64 -22.20 2.89
C LEU A 4 14.73 -21.21 3.63
N ALA A 5 14.07 -20.30 2.90
CA ALA A 5 13.06 -19.41 3.48
C ALA A 5 11.93 -20.22 4.13
N ASP A 6 11.52 -21.32 3.49
CA ASP A 6 10.49 -22.22 4.00
C ASP A 6 10.87 -22.89 5.32
N VAL A 7 12.14 -23.29 5.49
CA VAL A 7 12.67 -23.77 6.78
C VAL A 7 12.54 -22.69 7.85
N TYR A 8 12.93 -21.44 7.55
CA TYR A 8 12.77 -20.31 8.47
C TYR A 8 11.30 -19.96 8.79
N LEU A 9 10.33 -20.48 8.05
CA LEU A 9 8.90 -20.26 8.31
C LEU A 9 8.26 -21.43 9.08
N ARG A 10 8.64 -22.67 8.75
CA ARG A 10 7.97 -23.88 9.28
C ARG A 10 8.71 -24.56 10.42
N ALA A 11 10.03 -24.45 10.52
CA ALA A 11 10.79 -25.11 11.58
C ALA A 11 10.68 -24.29 12.87
N PRO A 12 10.03 -24.78 13.94
CA PRO A 12 9.75 -23.98 15.13
C PRO A 12 11.02 -23.44 15.82
N HIS A 13 12.08 -24.25 15.84
CA HIS A 13 13.36 -23.94 16.45
C HIS A 13 14.22 -22.96 15.62
N LEU A 14 13.85 -22.70 14.37
CA LEU A 14 14.54 -21.76 13.48
C LEU A 14 13.58 -20.68 12.95
N ARG A 15 12.38 -20.53 13.53
CA ARG A 15 11.35 -19.66 12.94
C ARG A 15 11.81 -18.20 12.98
N ASP A 16 12.11 -17.65 11.81
CA ASP A 16 12.50 -16.25 11.59
C ASP A 16 11.88 -15.75 10.27
N PRO A 17 10.66 -15.20 10.32
CA PRO A 17 9.97 -14.70 9.14
C PRO A 17 10.70 -13.53 8.46
N LEU A 18 11.43 -12.70 9.22
CA LEU A 18 12.17 -11.56 8.67
C LEU A 18 13.37 -12.04 7.85
N LYS A 19 14.05 -13.09 8.32
CA LYS A 19 15.11 -13.75 7.56
C LYS A 19 14.59 -14.50 6.34
N ALA A 20 13.44 -15.15 6.46
CA ALA A 20 12.77 -15.74 5.30
C ALA A 20 12.46 -14.68 4.24
N LEU A 21 11.91 -13.54 4.66
CA LEU A 21 11.62 -12.42 3.78
C LEU A 21 12.88 -11.82 3.19
N SER A 22 13.98 -11.72 3.95
CA SER A 22 15.24 -11.19 3.42
C SER A 22 15.86 -12.07 2.34
N ILE A 23 15.77 -13.40 2.52
CA ILE A 23 16.17 -14.40 1.52
C ILE A 23 15.31 -14.29 0.24
N LEU A 24 14.02 -13.94 0.36
CA LEU A 24 13.11 -13.85 -0.78
C LEU A 24 13.15 -12.49 -1.47
N MET A 25 13.07 -11.38 -0.73
CA MET A 25 12.85 -10.04 -1.28
C MET A 25 14.09 -9.14 -1.26
N GLY A 26 15.15 -9.54 -0.57
CA GLY A 26 16.33 -8.72 -0.28
C GLY A 26 16.34 -8.22 1.16
N PRO A 27 17.47 -7.68 1.64
CA PRO A 27 17.62 -7.27 3.04
C PRO A 27 16.55 -6.23 3.42
N VAL A 28 15.71 -6.59 4.39
CA VAL A 28 14.67 -5.70 4.92
C VAL A 28 15.30 -4.58 5.75
N ASN A 29 16.41 -4.91 6.43
CA ASN A 29 17.15 -4.04 7.33
C ASN A 29 18.66 -4.38 7.21
N ASP A 30 19.55 -3.50 7.66
CA ASP A 30 21.01 -3.77 7.71
C ASP A 30 21.37 -5.03 8.52
N THR A 31 20.56 -5.38 9.53
CA THR A 31 20.72 -6.58 10.36
C THR A 31 20.53 -7.87 9.57
N TYR A 32 19.68 -7.87 8.54
CA TYR A 32 19.34 -9.06 7.75
C TYR A 32 20.04 -9.07 6.39
N LYS A 33 21.30 -8.61 6.34
CA LYS A 33 22.17 -8.76 5.17
C LYS A 33 22.38 -10.25 4.89
N SER A 34 21.59 -10.79 3.96
CA SER A 34 21.77 -12.15 3.47
C SER A 34 23.10 -12.24 2.72
N THR A 35 23.99 -13.15 3.13
CA THR A 35 25.23 -13.48 2.39
C THR A 35 24.94 -13.86 0.94
N ILE A 36 23.78 -14.47 0.70
CA ILE A 36 23.23 -14.83 -0.60
C ILE A 36 22.09 -13.85 -0.87
N GLY A 37 22.33 -12.80 -1.66
CA GLY A 37 21.34 -11.74 -1.91
C GLY A 37 19.94 -12.27 -2.27
N GLY A 38 18.89 -11.54 -1.87
CA GLY A 38 17.50 -12.00 -2.00
C GLY A 38 17.04 -12.35 -3.42
N LEU A 39 16.19 -13.37 -3.54
CA LEU A 39 15.74 -13.94 -4.83
C LEU A 39 15.07 -12.91 -5.77
N PHE A 40 14.24 -12.03 -5.21
CA PHE A 40 13.48 -10.99 -5.90
C PHE A 40 13.99 -9.58 -5.57
N LYS A 41 15.26 -9.46 -5.16
CA LYS A 41 15.86 -8.17 -4.76
C LYS A 41 15.89 -7.19 -5.92
N ASP A 42 16.22 -7.65 -7.14
CA ASP A 42 16.41 -6.82 -8.32
C ASP A 42 15.12 -6.69 -9.17
N ARG A 43 13.95 -6.89 -8.56
CA ARG A 43 12.64 -6.74 -9.21
C ARG A 43 12.42 -5.30 -9.67
N LYS A 44 11.68 -5.12 -10.77
CA LYS A 44 11.31 -3.81 -11.32
C LYS A 44 9.80 -3.58 -11.22
N GLN A 45 9.37 -2.32 -11.31
CA GLN A 45 7.95 -1.96 -11.19
C GLN A 45 7.03 -2.70 -12.18
N ASN A 46 7.52 -2.99 -13.38
CA ASN A 46 6.75 -3.69 -14.43
C ASN A 46 7.16 -5.16 -14.60
N ASN A 47 7.97 -5.68 -13.68
CA ASN A 47 8.58 -7.00 -13.84
C ASN A 47 9.10 -7.53 -12.51
N PHE A 48 8.36 -8.50 -11.96
CA PHE A 48 8.70 -9.14 -10.70
C PHE A 48 10.00 -9.97 -10.77
N PHE A 49 10.27 -10.61 -11.90
CA PHE A 49 11.33 -11.60 -12.05
C PHE A 49 12.62 -11.04 -12.66
N HIS A 50 12.74 -9.71 -12.78
CA HIS A 50 13.86 -9.05 -13.47
C HIS A 50 15.25 -9.53 -13.04
N GLY A 51 15.49 -9.73 -11.74
CA GLY A 51 16.76 -10.25 -11.23
C GLY A 51 17.03 -11.70 -11.60
N VAL A 52 15.97 -12.51 -11.65
CA VAL A 52 16.02 -13.94 -11.99
C VAL A 52 16.20 -14.14 -13.49
N TRP A 53 15.64 -13.24 -14.32
CA TRP A 53 15.70 -13.29 -15.78
C TRP A 53 17.09 -13.23 -16.39
N ARG A 54 18.08 -12.79 -15.62
CA ARG A 54 19.48 -12.74 -16.07
C ARG A 54 20.14 -14.12 -16.10
N ILE A 55 19.48 -15.15 -15.56
CA ILE A 55 19.98 -16.53 -15.54
C ILE A 55 19.31 -17.28 -16.70
N PRO A 56 20.05 -17.73 -17.73
CA PRO A 56 19.47 -18.47 -18.85
C PRO A 56 18.79 -19.74 -18.36
N THR A 57 17.57 -20.02 -18.83
CA THR A 57 16.80 -21.19 -18.37
C THR A 57 17.51 -22.51 -18.73
N SER A 58 18.29 -22.54 -19.82
CA SER A 58 19.17 -23.65 -20.20
C SER A 58 20.25 -23.95 -19.16
N ASP A 59 20.67 -22.95 -18.39
CA ASP A 59 21.75 -23.06 -17.42
C ASP A 59 21.23 -23.54 -16.05
N ILE A 60 19.92 -23.76 -15.95
CA ILE A 60 19.25 -24.24 -14.74
C ILE A 60 18.98 -25.74 -14.90
N ASP A 61 20.04 -26.54 -14.85
CA ASP A 61 19.95 -27.99 -14.77
C ASP A 61 19.43 -28.42 -13.39
N ARG A 62 18.10 -28.61 -13.27
CA ARG A 62 17.45 -28.95 -11.99
C ARG A 62 16.30 -29.94 -12.18
N SER A 63 16.19 -30.87 -11.23
CA SER A 63 15.04 -31.76 -11.09
C SER A 63 13.79 -30.97 -10.65
N GLY A 64 12.79 -30.94 -11.54
CA GLY A 64 11.53 -30.20 -11.35
C GLY A 64 11.39 -29.00 -12.29
N ASN A 65 10.16 -28.67 -12.69
CA ASN A 65 9.88 -27.55 -13.58
C ASN A 65 10.26 -26.22 -12.90
N PHE A 66 11.18 -25.45 -13.51
CA PHE A 66 11.63 -24.15 -13.02
C PHE A 66 10.47 -23.18 -12.71
N ALA A 67 9.44 -23.14 -13.57
CA ALA A 67 8.26 -22.31 -13.35
C ALA A 67 7.51 -22.70 -12.06
N ALA A 68 7.46 -23.99 -11.73
CA ALA A 68 6.84 -24.46 -10.48
C ALA A 68 7.62 -23.99 -9.24
N HIS A 69 8.95 -23.91 -9.33
CA HIS A 69 9.76 -23.33 -8.25
C HIS A 69 9.54 -21.83 -8.10
N MET A 70 9.41 -21.10 -9.21
CA MET A 70 9.07 -19.67 -9.17
C MET A 70 7.68 -19.45 -8.56
N TYR A 71 6.69 -20.22 -8.98
CA TYR A 71 5.35 -20.19 -8.39
C TYR A 71 5.39 -20.37 -6.87
N ARG A 72 6.04 -21.44 -6.38
CA ARG A 72 6.17 -21.70 -4.93
C ARG A 72 6.90 -20.58 -4.20
N SER A 73 7.92 -19.99 -4.82
CA SER A 73 8.69 -18.88 -4.25
C SER A 73 7.83 -17.62 -4.10
N VAL A 74 7.01 -17.30 -5.11
CA VAL A 74 6.09 -16.16 -5.06
C VAL A 74 4.99 -16.43 -4.04
N SER A 75 4.36 -17.61 -4.06
CA SER A 75 3.32 -17.97 -3.08
C SER A 75 3.83 -17.84 -1.65
N LEU A 76 5.00 -18.40 -1.35
CA LEU A 76 5.62 -18.30 -0.02
C LEU A 76 5.86 -16.84 0.40
N THR A 77 6.27 -15.99 -0.55
CA THR A 77 6.45 -14.55 -0.31
C THR A 77 5.12 -13.90 0.05
N LEU A 78 4.06 -14.17 -0.71
CA LEU A 78 2.73 -13.60 -0.47
C LEU A 78 2.19 -14.00 0.91
N ASP A 79 2.32 -15.27 1.26
CA ASP A 79 1.85 -15.79 2.55
C ASP A 79 2.64 -15.15 3.71
N THR A 80 3.96 -15.03 3.58
CA THR A 80 4.83 -14.39 4.59
C THR A 80 4.51 -12.91 4.75
N LEU A 81 4.30 -12.17 3.66
CA LEU A 81 3.93 -10.75 3.72
C LEU A 81 2.57 -10.57 4.41
N SER A 82 1.61 -11.44 4.11
CA SER A 82 0.29 -11.40 4.72
C SER A 82 0.34 -11.66 6.23
N GLU A 83 1.09 -12.68 6.66
CA GLU A 83 1.29 -12.98 8.10
C GLU A 83 1.96 -11.81 8.85
N ARG A 84 2.75 -10.99 8.16
CA ARG A 84 3.52 -9.89 8.76
C ARG A 84 2.82 -8.54 8.68
N GLY A 85 1.61 -8.46 8.12
CA GLY A 85 0.92 -7.18 7.94
C GLY A 85 1.52 -6.28 6.84
N ASP A 86 2.39 -6.80 5.97
CA ASP A 86 3.09 -6.00 4.97
C ASP A 86 2.28 -5.86 3.66
N TRP A 87 1.19 -5.11 3.76
CA TRP A 87 0.26 -4.88 2.67
C TRP A 87 0.86 -4.06 1.52
N ARG A 88 1.85 -3.20 1.80
CA ARG A 88 2.47 -2.33 0.78
C ARG A 88 3.24 -3.17 -0.23
N HIS A 89 4.03 -4.14 0.25
CA HIS A 89 4.69 -5.08 -0.64
C HIS A 89 3.70 -5.95 -1.41
N LEU A 90 2.58 -6.39 -0.82
CA LEU A 90 1.52 -7.09 -1.56
C LEU A 90 0.96 -6.25 -2.70
N VAL A 91 0.70 -4.96 -2.47
CA VAL A 91 0.27 -4.02 -3.53
C VAL A 91 1.30 -3.95 -4.64
N HIS A 92 2.59 -3.80 -4.31
CA HIS A 92 3.66 -3.76 -5.31
C HIS A 92 3.73 -5.06 -6.12
N ILE A 93 3.69 -6.21 -5.47
CA ILE A 93 3.74 -7.52 -6.14
C ILE A 93 2.52 -7.70 -7.04
N PHE A 94 1.32 -7.34 -6.59
CA PHE A 94 0.13 -7.33 -7.44
C PHE A 94 0.36 -6.49 -8.72
N HIS A 95 0.91 -5.28 -8.59
CA HIS A 95 1.18 -4.41 -9.74
C HIS A 95 2.25 -4.99 -10.69
N GLN A 96 3.27 -5.65 -10.14
CA GLN A 96 4.36 -6.27 -10.89
C GLN A 96 3.90 -7.54 -11.61
N LEU A 97 2.99 -8.31 -11.00
CA LEU A 97 2.48 -9.55 -11.56
C LEU A 97 1.30 -9.35 -12.49
N ARG A 98 0.49 -8.30 -12.36
CA ARG A 98 -0.69 -8.08 -13.24
C ARG A 98 -0.30 -7.74 -14.68
N LYS A 99 0.83 -7.08 -14.88
CA LYS A 99 1.34 -6.75 -16.23
C LYS A 99 1.93 -8.00 -16.88
N GLN A 100 1.55 -8.26 -18.12
CA GLN A 100 2.09 -9.38 -18.88
C GLN A 100 3.53 -9.06 -19.30
N PRO A 101 4.50 -9.96 -19.04
CA PRO A 101 5.84 -9.85 -19.60
C PRO A 101 5.86 -9.92 -21.14
N PRO A 102 6.83 -9.25 -21.80
CA PRO A 102 7.15 -9.47 -23.20
C PRO A 102 7.37 -10.95 -23.52
N GLU A 103 7.09 -11.39 -24.76
CA GLU A 103 7.16 -12.79 -25.20
C GLU A 103 8.50 -13.46 -24.85
N ASP A 104 9.61 -12.74 -25.06
CA ASP A 104 10.99 -13.19 -24.78
C ASP A 104 11.26 -13.47 -23.29
N LYS A 105 10.32 -13.13 -22.40
CA LYS A 105 10.50 -13.18 -20.94
C LYS A 105 9.42 -14.00 -20.22
N ARG A 106 8.65 -14.81 -20.98
CA ARG A 106 7.53 -15.63 -20.44
C ARG A 106 7.95 -16.97 -19.84
N GLY A 107 9.21 -17.40 -19.99
CA GLY A 107 9.69 -18.72 -19.54
C GLY A 107 9.76 -18.96 -18.02
N PHE A 108 9.44 -17.98 -17.18
CA PHE A 108 9.67 -18.02 -15.73
C PHE A 108 8.44 -18.36 -14.91
N LEU A 109 7.26 -18.08 -15.44
CA LEU A 109 5.98 -18.37 -14.80
C LEU A 109 4.93 -18.48 -15.90
N GLY A 110 4.13 -19.54 -15.88
CA GLY A 110 3.02 -19.70 -16.81
C GLY A 110 2.01 -18.57 -16.68
N GLU A 111 1.33 -18.22 -17.77
CA GLU A 111 0.37 -17.12 -17.79
C GLU A 111 -0.77 -17.33 -16.78
N GLY A 112 -1.32 -18.55 -16.69
CA GLY A 112 -2.35 -18.90 -15.71
C GLY A 112 -1.87 -18.71 -14.26
N ASP A 113 -0.67 -19.19 -13.95
CA ASP A 113 -0.06 -19.05 -12.62
C ASP A 113 0.21 -17.59 -12.26
N ARG A 114 0.65 -16.78 -13.24
CA ARG A 114 0.89 -15.34 -13.08
C ARG A 114 -0.40 -14.61 -12.73
N VAL A 115 -1.46 -14.84 -13.50
CA VAL A 115 -2.78 -14.22 -13.27
C VAL A 115 -3.35 -14.67 -11.92
N TYR A 116 -3.22 -15.95 -11.60
CA TYR A 116 -3.64 -16.49 -10.30
C TYR A 116 -2.88 -15.83 -9.14
N LEU A 117 -1.55 -15.74 -9.21
CA LEU A 117 -0.74 -15.13 -8.16
C LEU A 117 -1.00 -13.62 -8.03
N ALA A 118 -1.24 -12.90 -9.14
CA ALA A 118 -1.65 -11.51 -9.10
C ALA A 118 -3.00 -11.34 -8.38
N ARG A 119 -3.99 -12.20 -8.70
CA ARG A 119 -5.29 -12.20 -8.02
C ARG A 119 -5.16 -12.55 -6.53
N ARG A 120 -4.36 -13.57 -6.21
CA ARG A 120 -4.07 -13.96 -4.82
C ARG A 120 -3.43 -12.81 -4.04
N ALA A 121 -2.41 -12.16 -4.61
CA ALA A 121 -1.77 -10.99 -3.99
C ALA A 121 -2.78 -9.88 -3.71
N PHE A 122 -3.66 -9.57 -4.66
CA PHE A 122 -4.72 -8.58 -4.47
C PHE A 122 -5.68 -8.97 -3.33
N ASN A 123 -6.15 -10.21 -3.31
CA ASN A 123 -7.09 -10.71 -2.30
C ASN A 123 -6.50 -10.74 -0.89
N LEU A 124 -5.17 -10.86 -0.76
CA LEU A 124 -4.50 -10.81 0.55
C LEU A 124 -4.40 -9.37 1.10
N ILE A 125 -4.46 -8.33 0.27
CA ILE A 125 -4.25 -6.94 0.72
C ILE A 125 -5.22 -6.54 1.83
N GLN A 126 -6.52 -6.83 1.68
CA GLN A 126 -7.56 -6.46 2.63
C GLN A 126 -7.37 -7.11 4.02
N PRO A 127 -7.23 -8.44 4.16
CA PRO A 127 -6.94 -9.04 5.47
C PRO A 127 -5.58 -8.62 6.05
N THR A 128 -4.55 -8.44 5.21
CA THR A 128 -3.24 -7.96 5.68
C THR A 128 -3.32 -6.53 6.22
N LEU A 129 -4.13 -5.66 5.61
CA LEU A 129 -4.40 -4.31 6.12
C LEU A 129 -5.05 -4.35 7.51
N LEU A 130 -6.02 -5.24 7.74
CA LEU A 130 -6.65 -5.39 9.05
C LEU A 130 -5.65 -5.83 10.11
N ILE A 131 -4.78 -6.81 9.81
CA ILE A 131 -3.72 -7.24 10.73
C ILE A 131 -2.85 -6.05 11.11
N TRP A 132 -2.34 -5.33 10.11
CA TRP A 132 -1.47 -4.17 10.33
C TRP A 132 -2.14 -3.05 11.13
N LEU A 133 -3.39 -2.71 10.82
CA LEU A 133 -4.12 -1.65 11.53
C LEU A 133 -4.43 -2.04 12.99
N ASN A 134 -4.74 -3.32 13.25
CA ASN A 134 -4.98 -3.82 14.60
C ASN A 134 -3.70 -3.81 15.43
N ASP A 135 -2.59 -4.30 14.87
CA ASP A 135 -1.28 -4.27 15.53
C ASP A 135 -0.86 -2.82 15.85
N LEU A 136 -1.10 -1.90 14.90
CA LEU A 136 -0.83 -0.48 15.09
C LEU A 136 -1.69 0.11 16.22
N SER A 137 -2.99 -0.19 16.23
CA SER A 137 -3.92 0.24 17.27
C SER A 137 -3.51 -0.27 18.66
N ALA A 138 -3.09 -1.54 18.76
CA ALA A 138 -2.60 -2.14 20.00
C ALA A 138 -1.32 -1.46 20.48
N SER A 139 -0.34 -1.25 19.58
CA SER A 139 0.92 -0.58 19.89
C SER A 139 0.73 0.88 20.34
N LEU A 140 -0.21 1.60 19.71
CA LEU A 140 -0.59 2.95 20.12
C LEU A 140 -1.21 2.94 21.51
N SER A 141 -2.14 2.00 21.77
CA SER A 141 -2.78 1.87 23.09
C SER A 141 -1.76 1.57 24.20
N ASP A 142 -0.80 0.69 23.95
CA ASP A 142 0.25 0.38 24.90
C ASP A 142 1.20 1.55 25.14
N SER A 143 1.55 2.28 24.08
CA SER A 143 2.36 3.51 24.19
C SER A 143 1.64 4.56 25.05
N LEU A 144 0.34 4.76 24.84
CA LEU A 144 -0.46 5.68 25.64
C LEU A 144 -0.56 5.24 27.12
N ARG A 145 -0.78 3.94 27.38
CA ARG A 145 -0.81 3.41 28.76
C ARG A 145 0.51 3.64 29.48
N LYS A 146 1.64 3.39 28.82
CA LYS A 146 2.98 3.61 29.38
C LYS A 146 3.21 5.09 29.73
N LEU A 147 2.78 6.00 28.86
CA LEU A 147 2.87 7.44 29.10
C LEU A 147 2.03 7.88 30.29
N VAL A 148 0.77 7.42 30.38
CA VAL A 148 -0.12 7.72 31.52
C VAL A 148 0.45 7.17 32.83
N ALA A 149 1.00 5.95 32.82
CA ALA A 149 1.63 5.36 33.99
C ALA A 149 2.89 6.13 34.43
N ALA A 150 3.70 6.61 33.48
CA ALA A 150 4.87 7.44 33.77
C ALA A 150 4.47 8.79 34.38
N ALA A 151 3.45 9.46 33.82
CA ALA A 151 2.93 10.72 34.36
C ALA A 151 2.36 10.55 35.79
N ALA A 152 1.64 9.46 36.04
CA ALA A 152 1.13 9.14 37.38
C ALA A 152 2.26 8.85 38.38
N ALA A 153 3.32 8.13 37.98
CA ALA A 153 4.47 7.87 38.84
C ALA A 153 5.28 9.15 39.17
N SER A 154 5.38 10.09 38.24
CA SER A 154 6.02 11.40 38.47
C SER A 154 5.25 12.29 39.44
N SER A 155 3.93 12.11 39.57
CA SER A 155 3.09 12.89 40.49
C SER A 155 3.26 12.53 41.98
N VAL A 156 3.95 11.42 42.30
CA VAL A 156 4.11 10.92 43.69
C VAL A 156 5.39 11.45 44.37
N SER A 157 6.27 12.17 43.66
CA SER A 157 7.59 12.58 44.18
C SER A 157 7.83 14.08 44.28
N THR A 158 6.81 14.93 44.38
CA THR A 158 7.04 16.38 44.54
C THR A 158 6.16 16.99 45.63
N SER A 159 6.68 16.99 46.85
CA SER A 159 6.39 18.10 47.75
C SER A 159 7.24 19.30 47.34
N VAL A 160 6.60 20.47 47.39
CA VAL A 160 7.15 21.83 47.44
C VAL A 160 7.26 22.62 46.13
N HIS A 161 6.41 23.66 46.10
CA HIS A 161 6.43 24.94 45.38
C HIS A 161 5.75 25.06 44.00
N LEU A 162 4.65 25.81 44.00
CA LEU A 162 3.88 26.23 42.84
C LEU A 162 4.68 27.19 41.94
N THR A 163 4.68 26.93 40.63
CA THR A 163 4.32 27.89 39.57
C THR A 163 3.87 27.14 38.30
N GLN A 164 2.59 27.32 37.95
CA GLN A 164 2.01 27.39 36.61
C GLN A 164 2.25 26.29 35.53
N SER A 165 1.14 25.56 35.29
CA SER A 165 0.61 25.05 34.02
C SER A 165 1.42 24.01 33.24
N ASP A 166 1.37 22.77 33.71
CA ASP A 166 1.60 21.59 32.86
C ASP A 166 0.25 20.88 32.59
N ASP A 167 -0.46 21.32 31.56
CA ASP A 167 -1.64 20.62 31.06
C ASP A 167 -1.20 19.33 30.34
N PRO A 168 -1.68 18.14 30.73
CA PRO A 168 -1.32 16.86 30.10
C PRO A 168 -1.74 16.76 28.62
N VAL A 169 -2.59 17.69 28.17
CA VAL A 169 -3.02 17.84 26.77
C VAL A 169 -1.89 18.35 25.88
N CYS A 170 -0.98 19.18 26.41
CA CYS A 170 0.12 19.77 25.65
C CYS A 170 1.17 18.71 25.26
N SER A 171 1.48 17.77 26.16
CA SER A 171 2.39 16.64 25.88
C SER A 171 1.84 15.68 24.81
N LEU A 172 0.51 15.56 24.70
CA LEU A 172 -0.16 14.80 23.64
C LEU A 172 -0.05 15.52 22.29
N GLN A 173 -0.10 16.85 22.28
CA GLN A 173 0.09 17.69 21.09
C GLN A 173 1.53 17.66 20.57
N THR A 174 2.52 17.56 21.47
CA THR A 174 3.96 17.43 21.12
C THR A 174 4.27 16.09 20.44
N LEU A 175 3.58 15.00 20.81
CA LEU A 175 3.69 13.69 20.15
C LEU A 175 3.10 13.66 18.73
N ILE A 176 2.12 14.52 18.45
CA ILE A 176 1.53 14.67 17.11
C ILE A 176 2.45 15.47 16.17
N SER A 177 3.40 16.25 16.72
CA SER A 177 4.10 17.30 15.98
C SER A 177 5.64 17.17 15.90
N GLY A 178 6.29 16.19 16.54
CA GLY A 178 7.75 16.23 16.75
C GLY A 178 8.55 14.95 16.50
N ASP A 179 9.29 14.96 15.39
CA ASP A 179 10.59 14.32 15.09
C ASP A 179 11.27 13.55 16.25
N SER A 180 11.02 12.24 16.35
CA SER A 180 11.90 11.29 17.03
C SER A 180 11.55 9.86 16.64
N SER A 181 12.58 9.06 16.34
CA SER A 181 12.54 7.80 15.60
C SER A 181 11.83 6.62 16.30
N GLN A 182 11.03 6.86 17.34
CA GLN A 182 10.15 5.89 18.00
C GLN A 182 8.84 6.52 18.52
N ALA A 183 8.29 7.53 17.83
CA ALA A 183 6.94 8.02 18.12
C ALA A 183 5.88 7.06 17.56
N ALA A 184 4.83 6.78 18.35
CA ALA A 184 3.74 5.91 17.95
C ALA A 184 3.05 6.47 16.69
N SER A 185 3.23 5.80 15.55
CA SER A 185 2.95 6.42 14.25
C SER A 185 1.49 6.24 13.84
N PHE A 186 0.68 7.25 14.11
CA PHE A 186 -0.61 7.40 13.42
C PHE A 186 -0.43 7.29 11.91
N ILE A 187 -1.47 6.83 11.22
CA ILE A 187 -1.44 6.80 9.76
C ILE A 187 -1.66 8.22 9.21
N ASN A 188 -1.03 8.51 8.08
CA ASN A 188 -1.21 9.78 7.38
C ASN A 188 -2.35 9.73 6.34
N VAL A 189 -2.77 10.91 5.88
CA VAL A 189 -3.80 11.06 4.83
C VAL A 189 -3.43 10.30 3.55
N GLU A 190 -2.14 10.24 3.19
CA GLU A 190 -1.69 9.47 2.02
C GLU A 190 -2.02 7.97 2.17
N THR A 191 -1.77 7.39 3.34
CA THR A 191 -2.09 5.98 3.60
C THR A 191 -3.60 5.76 3.57
N LEU A 192 -4.38 6.64 4.20
CA LEU A 192 -5.85 6.57 4.18
C LEU A 192 -6.41 6.63 2.75
N THR A 193 -5.93 7.57 1.94
CA THR A 193 -6.36 7.71 0.53
C THR A 193 -5.93 6.51 -0.32
N GLN A 194 -4.79 5.88 -0.04
CA GLN A 194 -4.39 4.63 -0.70
C GLN A 194 -5.34 3.47 -0.36
N ILE A 195 -5.73 3.33 0.91
CA ILE A 195 -6.72 2.33 1.34
C ILE A 195 -8.06 2.58 0.65
N TYR A 196 -8.51 3.83 0.57
CA TYR A 196 -9.73 4.20 -0.14
C TYR A 196 -9.66 3.87 -1.64
N ARG A 197 -8.53 4.10 -2.31
CA ARG A 197 -8.33 3.69 -3.70
C ARG A 197 -8.40 2.17 -3.88
N LEU A 198 -7.87 1.40 -2.93
CA LEU A 198 -7.97 -0.06 -2.94
C LEU A 198 -9.42 -0.52 -2.81
N HIS A 199 -10.21 0.12 -1.92
CA HIS A 199 -11.66 -0.07 -1.85
C HIS A 199 -12.32 0.15 -3.22
N CYS A 200 -12.06 1.27 -3.90
CA CYS A 200 -12.67 1.57 -5.20
C CYS A 200 -12.31 0.53 -6.26
N VAL A 201 -11.05 0.09 -6.29
CA VAL A 201 -10.59 -0.98 -7.18
C VAL A 201 -11.28 -2.31 -6.86
N SER A 202 -11.41 -2.67 -5.58
CA SER A 202 -12.10 -3.89 -5.14
C SER A 202 -13.57 -3.88 -5.56
N TYR A 203 -14.27 -2.78 -5.28
CA TYR A 203 -15.67 -2.58 -5.67
C TYR A 203 -15.88 -2.73 -7.18
N SER A 204 -15.09 -2.03 -7.99
CA SER A 204 -15.19 -2.09 -9.45
C SER A 204 -14.98 -3.50 -9.99
N ARG A 205 -14.02 -4.26 -9.43
CA ARG A 205 -13.73 -5.64 -9.84
C ARG A 205 -14.88 -6.59 -9.51
N ASN A 206 -15.50 -6.44 -8.34
CA ASN A 206 -16.56 -7.32 -7.88
C ASN A 206 -17.90 -7.04 -8.60
N CYS A 207 -18.17 -5.78 -8.97
CA CYS A 207 -19.33 -5.42 -9.80
C CYS A 207 -19.19 -5.91 -11.25
N ALA A 208 -17.98 -5.91 -11.80
CA ALA A 208 -17.74 -6.45 -13.15
C ALA A 208 -17.94 -7.98 -13.20
N SER A 209 -17.82 -8.69 -12.08
CA SER A 209 -18.08 -10.14 -12.03
C SER A 209 -19.54 -10.53 -11.83
N SER A 210 -20.40 -9.62 -11.33
CA SER A 210 -21.83 -9.88 -11.16
C SER A 210 -22.66 -9.55 -12.41
N SER A 211 -22.07 -8.87 -13.39
CA SER A 211 -22.68 -8.58 -14.70
C SER A 211 -22.23 -9.60 -15.75
N SER A 212 -22.87 -10.76 -15.80
CA SER A 212 -22.79 -11.61 -17.01
C SER A 212 -23.46 -10.92 -18.20
N PRO A 213 -22.94 -11.04 -19.43
CA PRO A 213 -23.46 -10.30 -20.57
C PRO A 213 -24.77 -10.93 -21.05
N GLN A 214 -25.90 -10.36 -20.66
CA GLN A 214 -27.12 -10.51 -21.44
C GLN A 214 -27.00 -9.60 -22.66
N SER A 215 -26.95 -10.22 -23.84
CA SER A 215 -27.00 -9.52 -25.12
C SER A 215 -28.30 -8.72 -25.22
N THR A 216 -28.22 -7.41 -25.43
CA THR A 216 -29.07 -6.66 -26.38
C THR A 216 -28.66 -5.18 -26.41
N GLY A 217 -28.48 -4.66 -27.63
CA GLY A 217 -28.94 -3.32 -28.00
C GLY A 217 -27.99 -2.14 -27.71
N LYS A 218 -27.45 -1.57 -28.78
CA LYS A 218 -26.88 -0.20 -28.83
C LYS A 218 -27.82 0.82 -28.19
N GLN A 219 -27.27 1.73 -27.38
CA GLN A 219 -27.66 3.14 -27.39
C GLN A 219 -26.51 4.04 -26.92
N SER A 220 -26.21 5.04 -27.76
CA SER A 220 -25.32 6.17 -27.50
C SER A 220 -25.97 7.18 -26.56
N GLY A 221 -25.17 7.89 -25.76
CA GLY A 221 -25.46 9.28 -25.38
C GLY A 221 -25.45 9.62 -23.88
N SER A 222 -24.46 10.44 -23.51
CA SER A 222 -24.46 11.52 -22.51
C SER A 222 -24.80 11.26 -21.04
N GLY A 223 -23.96 11.82 -20.15
CA GLY A 223 -24.37 12.23 -18.80
C GLY A 223 -23.55 11.63 -17.66
N ALA A 224 -22.27 11.99 -17.56
CA ALA A 224 -21.49 11.79 -16.35
C ALA A 224 -21.97 12.76 -15.27
N ASN A 225 -23.03 12.38 -14.56
CA ASN A 225 -23.42 12.87 -13.24
C ASN A 225 -24.56 11.98 -12.73
N GLN A 226 -24.21 10.81 -12.18
CA GLN A 226 -25.16 9.97 -11.46
C GLN A 226 -24.78 9.93 -9.98
N SER A 227 -25.55 10.72 -9.22
CA SER A 227 -26.04 10.50 -7.84
C SER A 227 -25.27 9.50 -6.97
N LEU A 228 -24.52 10.02 -6.00
CA LEU A 228 -23.65 9.27 -5.07
C LEU A 228 -24.35 8.76 -3.78
N ASN A 229 -25.67 8.95 -3.62
CA ASN A 229 -26.25 8.94 -2.27
C ASN A 229 -26.98 7.65 -1.85
N ALA A 230 -27.07 6.61 -2.69
CA ALA A 230 -27.62 5.30 -2.30
C ALA A 230 -26.65 4.13 -2.59
N SER A 231 -25.42 4.44 -3.01
CA SER A 231 -24.47 3.51 -3.62
C SER A 231 -23.21 3.27 -2.79
N SER A 232 -23.14 3.81 -1.56
CA SER A 232 -21.95 3.81 -0.71
C SER A 232 -21.87 2.61 0.22
N LEU A 233 -22.94 2.28 0.95
CA LEU A 233 -22.94 1.17 1.91
C LEU A 233 -22.91 -0.20 1.21
N ALA A 234 -23.72 -0.40 0.17
CA ALA A 234 -23.69 -1.62 -0.64
C ALA A 234 -22.32 -1.79 -1.33
N ALA A 235 -21.65 -0.70 -1.74
CA ALA A 235 -20.31 -0.77 -2.31
C ALA A 235 -19.25 -1.22 -1.29
N LEU A 236 -19.42 -0.83 -0.02
CA LEU A 236 -18.56 -1.28 1.07
C LEU A 236 -18.74 -2.77 1.37
N GLU A 237 -19.97 -3.26 1.38
CA GLU A 237 -20.25 -4.69 1.54
C GLU A 237 -19.63 -5.50 0.41
N VAL A 238 -19.80 -5.04 -0.84
CA VAL A 238 -19.26 -5.70 -2.03
C VAL A 238 -17.74 -5.69 -2.04
N SER A 239 -17.09 -4.61 -1.59
CA SER A 239 -15.63 -4.48 -1.59
C SER A 239 -14.95 -5.15 -0.40
N GLY A 240 -15.64 -5.27 0.74
CA GLY A 240 -15.11 -5.79 2.01
C GLY A 240 -14.23 -4.81 2.80
N TYR A 241 -14.19 -3.52 2.45
CA TYR A 241 -13.26 -2.56 3.06
C TYR A 241 -13.85 -1.72 4.21
N ALA A 242 -15.10 -1.97 4.62
CA ALA A 242 -15.79 -1.18 5.66
C ALA A 242 -14.97 -1.07 6.96
N GLU A 243 -14.58 -2.21 7.53
CA GLU A 243 -13.82 -2.26 8.78
C GLU A 243 -12.42 -1.63 8.62
N VAL A 244 -11.75 -1.91 7.49
CA VAL A 244 -10.42 -1.35 7.19
C VAL A 244 -10.47 0.16 7.15
N LEU A 245 -11.44 0.74 6.44
CA LEU A 245 -11.58 2.18 6.29
C LEU A 245 -11.94 2.85 7.62
N GLN A 246 -12.83 2.24 8.39
CA GLN A 246 -13.23 2.79 9.69
C GLN A 246 -12.05 2.81 10.66
N LEU A 247 -11.30 1.71 10.75
CA LEU A 247 -10.13 1.61 11.62
C LEU A 247 -9.01 2.54 11.14
N ALA A 248 -8.73 2.58 9.84
CA ALA A 248 -7.75 3.49 9.26
C ALA A 248 -8.10 4.96 9.56
N PHE A 249 -9.36 5.35 9.42
CA PHE A 249 -9.81 6.71 9.74
C PHE A 249 -9.60 7.05 11.22
N ARG A 250 -9.97 6.13 12.13
CA ARG A 250 -9.72 6.29 13.57
C ARG A 250 -8.23 6.39 13.92
N LEU A 251 -7.34 5.88 13.08
CA LEU A 251 -5.89 5.99 13.26
C LEU A 251 -5.27 7.15 12.48
N CYS A 252 -6.09 8.06 11.92
CA CYS A 252 -5.64 9.19 11.10
C CYS A 252 -6.14 10.55 11.64
N PRO A 253 -5.52 11.12 12.70
CA PRO A 253 -5.95 12.39 13.29
C PRO A 253 -6.02 13.54 12.28
N SER A 254 -5.11 13.57 11.31
CA SER A 254 -5.05 14.57 10.25
C SER A 254 -6.24 14.54 9.28
N ALA A 255 -7.02 13.46 9.27
CA ALA A 255 -8.22 13.34 8.43
C ALA A 255 -9.50 13.81 9.15
N TRP A 256 -9.47 13.97 10.47
CA TRP A 256 -10.66 14.30 11.28
C TRP A 256 -11.12 15.73 11.02
N ASP A 257 -12.42 15.93 11.17
CA ASP A 257 -13.04 17.25 11.28
C ASP A 257 -13.46 17.51 12.73
N ALA A 258 -14.29 18.53 12.97
CA ALA A 258 -14.79 18.86 14.31
C ALA A 258 -15.56 17.71 15.01
N ARG A 259 -16.01 16.69 14.27
CA ARG A 259 -16.71 15.52 14.82
C ARG A 259 -15.74 14.47 15.40
N GLY A 260 -14.45 14.56 15.06
CA GLY A 260 -13.42 13.66 15.58
C GLY A 260 -13.39 12.26 14.93
N PRO A 261 -12.82 11.25 15.61
CA PRO A 261 -12.59 9.91 15.04
C PRO A 261 -13.84 9.02 14.95
N ASN A 262 -14.85 9.29 15.77
CA ASN A 262 -16.00 8.40 15.98
C ASN A 262 -17.20 8.86 15.16
N VAL A 263 -17.09 8.70 13.85
CA VAL A 263 -18.16 9.01 12.89
C VAL A 263 -18.69 7.74 12.23
N ASP A 264 -19.90 7.83 11.68
CA ASP A 264 -20.51 6.78 10.90
C ASP A 264 -19.69 6.49 9.62
N ILE A 265 -19.84 5.28 9.07
CA ILE A 265 -19.03 4.84 7.94
C ILE A 265 -19.29 5.64 6.65
N GLU A 266 -20.48 6.21 6.49
CA GLU A 266 -20.81 7.05 5.32
C GLU A 266 -20.05 8.38 5.41
N SER A 267 -19.99 8.99 6.59
CA SER A 267 -19.15 10.15 6.87
C SER A 267 -17.67 9.88 6.62
N VAL A 268 -17.16 8.69 7.02
CA VAL A 268 -15.78 8.29 6.71
C VAL A 268 -15.54 8.23 5.21
N LEU A 269 -16.45 7.60 4.46
CA LEU A 269 -16.36 7.51 3.01
C LEU A 269 -16.36 8.87 2.33
N GLN A 270 -17.32 9.74 2.70
CA GLN A 270 -17.41 11.08 2.15
C GLN A 270 -16.11 11.84 2.40
N ARG A 271 -15.56 11.74 3.61
CA ARG A 271 -14.28 12.37 3.95
C ARG A 271 -13.12 11.83 3.10
N CYS A 272 -13.09 10.51 2.84
CA CYS A 272 -12.08 9.92 1.95
C CYS A 272 -12.22 10.39 0.50
N VAL A 273 -13.44 10.60 0.01
CA VAL A 273 -13.72 11.18 -1.32
C VAL A 273 -13.14 12.59 -1.42
N ASP A 274 -13.43 13.44 -0.44
CA ASP A 274 -12.99 14.84 -0.42
C ASP A 274 -11.46 14.95 -0.37
N LEU A 275 -10.81 14.15 0.48
CA LEU A 275 -9.35 14.09 0.62
C LEU A 275 -8.67 13.57 -0.67
N THR A 276 -9.32 12.67 -1.39
CA THR A 276 -8.80 12.16 -2.67
C THR A 276 -8.98 13.17 -3.80
N SER A 277 -10.09 13.92 -3.80
CA SER A 277 -10.46 14.87 -4.86
C SER A 277 -9.69 16.18 -4.78
N SER A 278 -9.50 16.72 -3.57
CA SER A 278 -8.71 17.95 -3.32
C SER A 278 -7.27 17.87 -3.86
N ARG A 279 -6.69 16.67 -3.89
CA ARG A 279 -5.35 16.42 -4.45
C ARG A 279 -5.32 16.42 -5.99
N ALA A 280 -6.45 16.20 -6.66
CA ALA A 280 -6.53 16.25 -8.12
C ALA A 280 -6.47 17.70 -8.65
N SER A 281 -6.74 18.69 -7.80
CA SER A 281 -6.69 20.13 -8.07
C SER A 281 -5.44 20.79 -7.47
N GLY A 282 -4.25 20.32 -7.87
CA GLY A 282 -2.98 21.03 -7.65
C GLY A 282 -2.75 22.16 -8.68
N PRO A 283 -1.91 23.16 -8.40
CA PRO A 283 -1.85 24.43 -9.13
C PRO A 283 -1.18 24.24 -10.49
N GLY A 284 -1.99 23.97 -11.51
CA GLY A 284 -1.61 23.92 -12.92
C GLY A 284 -2.65 24.60 -13.80
N GLY A 285 -3.30 25.66 -13.27
CA GLY A 285 -4.18 26.51 -14.06
C GLY A 285 -3.34 27.40 -14.96
N THR A 286 -3.14 26.98 -16.20
CA THR A 286 -2.71 27.88 -17.27
C THR A 286 -3.83 28.92 -17.47
N PRO A 287 -3.56 30.22 -17.32
CA PRO A 287 -4.57 31.22 -17.64
C PRO A 287 -4.77 31.28 -19.16
N PRO A 288 -5.98 31.70 -19.61
CA PRO A 288 -6.37 31.63 -21.01
C PRO A 288 -5.56 32.60 -21.87
N SER A 289 -5.22 32.12 -23.06
CA SER A 289 -4.57 32.84 -24.15
C SER A 289 -5.14 34.26 -24.34
N SER A 290 -4.27 35.27 -24.22
CA SER A 290 -4.53 36.61 -24.74
C SER A 290 -3.77 36.81 -26.05
N ASN A 291 -4.54 37.01 -27.11
CA ASN A 291 -4.09 37.43 -28.43
C ASN A 291 -3.46 38.82 -28.39
N ARG A 292 -2.24 39.01 -28.92
CA ARG A 292 -1.83 40.17 -29.76
C ARG A 292 -0.38 40.06 -30.30
N PRO A 293 0.04 40.87 -31.31
CA PRO A 293 0.27 40.41 -32.67
C PRO A 293 1.74 40.50 -33.13
N GLU A 294 1.96 40.02 -34.35
CA GLU A 294 3.22 39.99 -35.10
C GLU A 294 4.05 41.29 -35.08
N SER A 295 5.37 41.13 -35.04
CA SER A 295 6.32 42.03 -35.71
C SER A 295 7.70 41.37 -35.89
N GLY A 296 8.05 41.08 -37.15
CA GLY A 296 9.36 41.42 -37.71
C GLY A 296 10.53 40.41 -37.64
N ARG A 297 10.75 39.70 -38.76
CA ARG A 297 12.03 39.52 -39.50
C ARG A 297 13.32 39.29 -38.67
N SER A 298 14.09 38.21 -38.87
CA SER A 298 14.87 37.95 -40.09
C SER A 298 15.46 36.53 -40.16
N VAL A 299 15.85 36.16 -41.38
CA VAL A 299 16.15 34.84 -41.94
C VAL A 299 17.65 34.47 -41.86
N ALA A 300 17.92 33.23 -41.41
CA ALA A 300 18.96 32.25 -41.81
C ALA A 300 20.48 32.59 -41.74
N PRO A 301 21.43 31.65 -42.00
CA PRO A 301 21.34 30.19 -42.13
C PRO A 301 22.39 29.36 -41.33
N THR A 302 22.18 28.04 -41.41
CA THR A 302 23.04 26.87 -41.16
C THR A 302 24.54 26.97 -41.45
N THR A 303 25.35 26.26 -40.64
CA THR A 303 26.52 25.48 -41.12
C THR A 303 26.80 24.26 -40.23
N LYS A 304 26.90 23.09 -40.87
CA LYS A 304 27.56 21.87 -40.40
C LYS A 304 29.08 21.98 -40.54
N SER A 305 29.83 21.35 -39.65
CA SER A 305 31.17 20.72 -39.76
C SER A 305 31.66 20.50 -38.33
N GLN A 306 32.30 19.41 -37.90
CA GLN A 306 32.92 18.23 -38.49
C GLN A 306 32.84 17.12 -37.43
#